data_AF-A0A222FHE4-F1
#
_entry.id   AF-A0A222FHE4-F1
#
_cell.length_a   1.000
_cell.length_b   1.000
_cell.length_c   1.000
_cell.angle_alpha   90.00
_cell.angle_beta   90.00
_cell.angle_gamma   90.00
#
_symmetry.space_group_name_H-M   'P 1'
#
loop_
_entity.id
_entity.type
_entity.pdbx_description
1 polymer ?
#
loop_
_entity_poly.entity_id
_entity_poly.type
_entity_poly.pdbx_seq_one_letter_code
_entity_poly.pdbx_strand_id
1 'polypeptide(L)'
;MATLLGENWDFHLESLSEIQSRYTGYGCHLFDQIQLKAPTVFKKLKFYRSINHQPEDVFAIYEDSSNPFAIQLDPESEHICLWNEHMHVELGYWCEDVYQEAITIITHQLLT
;
A
#
# COMPACT_ATOMS: atom_id res chain seq x y z
N MET A 1 -1.46 8.04 13.35
CA MET A 1 -2.41 7.24 12.54
C MET A 1 -3.34 8.11 11.69
N ALA A 2 -3.81 9.26 12.17
CA ALA A 2 -4.72 10.14 11.40
C ALA A 2 -4.10 10.88 10.20
N THR A 3 -2.78 10.84 9.97
CA THR A 3 -2.12 11.74 8.99
C THR A 3 -1.98 11.15 7.58
N LEU A 4 -2.01 9.82 7.41
CA LEU A 4 -1.76 9.17 6.12
C LEU A 4 -3.02 8.65 5.43
N LEU A 5 -4.11 8.51 6.18
CA LEU A 5 -5.41 8.09 5.67
C LEU A 5 -6.35 9.30 5.64
N GLY A 6 -7.31 9.29 4.72
CA GLY A 6 -8.23 10.42 4.51
C GLY A 6 -8.99 10.82 5.78
N GLU A 7 -9.14 12.14 6.00
CA GLU A 7 -9.97 12.66 7.08
C GLU A 7 -11.44 12.25 6.85
N ASN A 8 -12.11 11.73 7.89
CA ASN A 8 -13.49 11.23 7.88
C ASN A 8 -13.74 9.89 7.14
N TRP A 9 -12.67 9.13 6.87
CA TRP A 9 -12.80 7.79 6.34
C TRP A 9 -12.84 6.77 7.48
N ASP A 10 -13.77 5.84 7.39
CA ASP A 10 -13.88 4.72 8.33
C ASP A 10 -13.12 3.53 7.78
N PHE A 11 -12.23 2.95 8.58
CA PHE A 11 -11.42 1.82 8.15
C PHE A 11 -11.66 0.57 8.99
N HIS A 12 -11.67 -0.57 8.32
CA HIS A 12 -11.62 -1.89 8.91
C HIS A 12 -10.21 -2.46 8.75
N LEU A 13 -9.63 -2.99 9.82
CA LEU A 13 -8.36 -3.72 9.74
C LEU A 13 -8.62 -5.08 9.09
N GLU A 14 -7.84 -5.43 8.06
CA GLU A 14 -7.93 -6.71 7.37
C GLU A 14 -6.67 -7.56 7.58
N SER A 15 -6.83 -8.87 7.50
CA SER A 15 -5.74 -9.81 7.32
C SER A 15 -5.32 -9.89 5.85
N LEU A 16 -4.07 -10.33 5.61
CA LEU A 16 -3.61 -10.58 4.23
C LEU A 16 -4.50 -11.60 3.51
N SER A 17 -5.00 -12.62 4.21
CA SER A 17 -5.92 -13.62 3.62
C SER A 17 -7.25 -13.02 3.17
N GLU A 18 -7.78 -12.01 3.90
CA GLU A 18 -9.01 -11.33 3.50
C GLU A 18 -8.77 -10.47 2.25
N ILE A 19 -7.64 -9.76 2.19
CA ILE A 19 -7.21 -9.02 1.00
C ILE A 19 -7.10 -9.96 -0.20
N GLN A 20 -6.32 -11.04 -0.07
CA GLN A 20 -6.09 -12.00 -1.17
C GLN A 20 -7.37 -12.67 -1.66
N SER A 21 -8.38 -12.81 -0.78
CA SER A 21 -9.69 -13.34 -1.14
C SER A 21 -10.52 -12.35 -1.95
N ARG A 22 -10.50 -11.05 -1.60
CA ARG A 22 -11.35 -10.02 -2.23
C ARG A 22 -10.68 -9.26 -3.38
N TYR A 23 -9.36 -9.14 -3.35
CA TYR A 23 -8.60 -8.27 -4.24
C TYR A 23 -7.79 -9.09 -5.23
N THR A 24 -8.16 -9.01 -6.51
CA THR A 24 -7.48 -9.66 -7.62
C THR A 24 -7.06 -8.66 -8.70
N GLY A 25 -7.16 -7.36 -8.41
CA GLY A 25 -6.88 -6.26 -9.34
C GLY A 25 -5.39 -6.00 -9.57
N TYR A 26 -5.10 -4.84 -10.15
CA TYR A 26 -3.75 -4.42 -10.46
C TYR A 26 -2.84 -4.39 -9.22
N GLY A 27 -1.61 -4.90 -9.35
CA GLY A 27 -0.70 -4.92 -8.20
C GLY A 27 -1.06 -5.94 -7.10
N CYS A 28 -1.99 -6.88 -7.31
CA CYS A 28 -2.42 -7.85 -6.29
C CYS A 28 -1.29 -8.70 -5.68
N HIS A 29 -0.19 -8.89 -6.38
CA HIS A 29 1.01 -9.59 -5.88
C HIS A 29 2.02 -8.69 -5.16
N LEU A 30 1.76 -7.38 -5.01
CA LEU A 30 2.72 -6.45 -4.42
C LEU A 30 3.12 -6.89 -3.01
N PHE A 31 2.17 -7.32 -2.18
CA PHE A 31 2.47 -7.72 -0.80
C PHE A 31 3.27 -9.02 -0.73
N ASP A 32 3.06 -9.96 -1.65
CA ASP A 32 3.91 -11.15 -1.79
C ASP A 32 5.35 -10.74 -2.16
N GLN A 33 5.49 -9.77 -3.07
CA GLN A 33 6.80 -9.22 -3.47
C GLN A 33 7.49 -8.48 -2.31
N ILE A 34 6.76 -7.71 -1.51
CA ILE A 34 7.30 -7.04 -0.31
C ILE A 34 7.72 -8.10 0.72
N GLN A 35 6.91 -9.13 0.95
CA GLN A 35 7.27 -10.21 1.86
C GLN A 35 8.56 -10.92 1.45
N LEU A 36 8.73 -11.16 0.14
CA LEU A 36 9.92 -11.83 -0.40
C LEU A 36 11.17 -10.94 -0.37
N LYS A 37 11.05 -9.69 -0.82
CA LYS A 37 12.20 -8.79 -1.07
C LYS A 37 12.52 -7.87 0.11
N ALA A 38 11.53 -7.53 0.94
CA ALA A 38 11.64 -6.62 2.08
C ALA A 38 10.87 -7.15 3.32
N PRO A 39 11.20 -8.35 3.85
CA PRO A 39 10.42 -9.00 4.90
C PRO A 39 10.32 -8.20 6.21
N THR A 40 11.30 -7.34 6.49
CA THR A 40 11.27 -6.45 7.66
C THR A 40 10.23 -5.35 7.54
N VAL A 41 10.05 -4.82 6.32
CA VAL A 41 8.99 -3.85 6.00
C VAL A 41 7.64 -4.54 6.10
N PHE A 42 7.50 -5.70 5.46
CA PHE A 42 6.26 -6.47 5.44
C PHE A 42 5.70 -6.74 6.84
N LYS A 43 6.55 -7.13 7.80
CA LYS A 43 6.16 -7.42 9.19
C LYS A 43 5.55 -6.23 9.94
N LYS A 44 5.77 -5.00 9.47
CA LYS A 44 5.27 -3.77 10.07
C LYS A 44 4.09 -3.16 9.30
N LEU A 45 3.69 -3.78 8.19
CA LEU A 45 2.49 -3.37 7.45
C LEU A 45 1.24 -3.81 8.21
N LYS A 46 0.31 -2.88 8.36
CA LYS A 46 -1.07 -3.15 8.76
C LYS A 46 -1.98 -2.85 7.58
N PHE A 47 -2.93 -3.74 7.34
CA PHE A 47 -3.79 -3.65 6.17
C PHE A 47 -5.18 -3.15 6.55
N TYR A 48 -5.73 -2.30 5.69
CA TYR A 48 -7.00 -1.65 5.92
C TYR A 48 -7.86 -1.67 4.67
N ARG A 49 -9.16 -1.73 4.91
CA ARG A 49 -10.20 -1.46 3.94
C ARG A 49 -11.02 -0.29 4.41
N SER A 50 -11.24 0.66 3.52
CA SER A 50 -12.19 1.73 3.79
C SER A 50 -13.63 1.19 3.71
N ILE A 51 -14.49 1.65 4.61
CA ILE A 51 -15.88 1.21 4.74
C ILE A 51 -16.80 2.14 3.94
N ASN A 52 -16.49 3.45 3.93
CA ASN A 52 -17.37 4.49 3.39
C ASN A 52 -16.85 5.16 2.10
N HIS A 53 -15.57 4.97 1.74
CA HIS A 53 -14.95 5.57 0.56
C HIS A 53 -14.03 4.60 -0.14
N GLN A 54 -14.23 4.32 -1.43
CA GLN A 54 -13.40 3.38 -2.20
C GLN A 54 -13.21 2.00 -1.50
N PRO A 55 -14.30 1.30 -1.14
CA PRO A 55 -14.22 0.03 -0.39
C PRO A 55 -13.57 -1.13 -1.17
N GLU A 56 -13.37 -0.96 -2.47
CA GLU A 56 -12.64 -1.86 -3.38
C GLU A 56 -11.13 -1.79 -3.19
N ASP A 57 -10.61 -0.64 -2.76
CA ASP A 57 -9.17 -0.41 -2.59
C ASP A 57 -8.59 -1.26 -1.47
N VAL A 58 -7.28 -1.47 -1.56
CA VAL A 58 -6.49 -2.04 -0.48
C VAL A 58 -5.53 -1.00 0.04
N PHE A 59 -5.60 -0.71 1.33
CA PHE A 59 -4.66 0.16 2.00
C PHE A 59 -3.70 -0.66 2.86
N ALA A 60 -2.43 -0.31 2.88
CA ALA A 60 -1.47 -0.81 3.86
C ALA A 60 -0.66 0.35 4.44
N ILE A 61 -0.56 0.41 5.77
CA ILE A 61 0.20 1.43 6.48
C ILE A 61 1.41 0.77 7.14
N TYR A 62 2.58 1.32 6.88
CA TYR A 62 3.79 1.03 7.63
C TYR A 62 3.83 1.92 8.88
N GLU A 63 3.61 1.33 10.05
CA GLU A 63 3.64 2.04 11.33
C GLU A 63 4.99 1.83 12.03
N ASP A 64 5.98 2.61 11.63
CA ASP A 64 7.18 2.84 12.43
C ASP A 64 7.28 4.31 12.80
N SER A 65 7.81 4.60 13.98
CA SER A 65 7.68 5.93 14.60
C SER A 65 8.50 7.03 13.91
N SER A 66 9.46 6.66 13.05
CA SER A 66 10.33 7.63 12.38
C SER A 66 9.78 8.08 11.02
N ASN A 67 9.40 7.13 10.16
CA ASN A 67 9.02 7.39 8.77
C ASN A 67 7.81 6.54 8.37
N PRO A 68 6.58 6.92 8.78
CA PRO A 68 5.38 6.20 8.39
C PRO A 68 5.06 6.46 6.91
N PHE A 69 4.54 5.44 6.23
CA PHE A 69 4.09 5.57 4.85
C PHE A 69 2.87 4.69 4.58
N ALA A 70 2.20 4.96 3.47
CA ALA A 70 1.02 4.27 3.02
C ALA A 70 1.21 3.71 1.61
N ILE A 71 0.50 2.61 1.37
CA ILE A 71 0.36 1.94 0.08
C ILE A 71 -1.13 1.82 -0.19
N GLN A 72 -1.56 2.17 -1.40
CA GLN A 72 -2.90 1.91 -1.92
C GLN A 72 -2.80 1.09 -3.20
N LEU A 73 -3.62 0.05 -3.30
CA LEU A 73 -3.91 -0.61 -4.56
C LEU A 73 -5.30 -0.16 -5.00
N ASP A 74 -5.36 0.65 -6.05
CA ASP A 74 -6.59 1.15 -6.68
C ASP A 74 -6.89 0.27 -7.91
N PRO A 75 -7.89 -0.61 -7.84
CA PRO A 75 -8.24 -1.50 -8.94
C PRO A 75 -9.00 -0.80 -10.07
N GLU A 76 -9.65 0.35 -9.82
CA GLU A 76 -10.42 1.06 -10.85
C GLU A 76 -9.52 1.88 -11.76
N SER A 77 -8.47 2.47 -11.19
CA SER A 77 -7.47 3.25 -11.94
C SER A 77 -6.28 2.40 -12.38
N GLU A 78 -6.17 1.16 -11.90
CA GLU A 78 -5.00 0.28 -12.09
C GLU A 78 -3.70 0.93 -11.58
N HIS A 79 -3.77 1.56 -10.41
CA HIS A 79 -2.65 2.28 -9.80
C HIS A 79 -2.18 1.61 -8.50
N ILE A 80 -0.87 1.68 -8.27
CA ILE A 80 -0.25 1.51 -6.95
C ILE A 80 0.18 2.90 -6.49
N CYS A 81 -0.47 3.42 -5.45
CA CYS A 81 -0.11 4.71 -4.86
C CYS A 81 0.76 4.48 -3.62
N LEU A 82 1.84 5.25 -3.52
CA LEU A 82 2.84 5.17 -2.47
C LEU A 82 3.08 6.57 -1.92
N TRP A 83 2.86 6.80 -0.63
CA TRP A 83 3.06 8.14 -0.06
C TRP A 83 3.48 8.15 1.40
N ASN A 84 4.16 9.23 1.78
CA ASN A 84 4.42 9.65 3.16
C ASN A 84 4.15 11.17 3.26
N GLU A 85 4.64 11.82 4.33
CA GLU A 85 4.47 13.27 4.50
C GLU A 85 5.25 14.14 3.49
N HIS A 86 6.20 13.57 2.76
CA HIS A 86 7.12 14.30 1.88
C HIS A 86 6.93 14.01 0.40
N MET A 87 6.36 12.86 0.05
CA MET A 87 6.21 12.43 -1.33
C MET A 87 4.94 11.62 -1.54
N HIS A 88 4.43 11.68 -2.76
CA HIS A 88 3.37 10.84 -3.29
C HIS A 88 3.75 10.42 -4.70
N VAL A 89 3.73 9.11 -4.96
CA VAL A 89 4.06 8.51 -6.26
C VAL A 89 2.95 7.54 -6.64
N GLU A 90 2.53 7.61 -7.89
CA GLU A 90 1.60 6.67 -8.50
C GLU A 90 2.35 5.84 -9.55
N LEU A 91 2.14 4.52 -9.51
CA LEU A 91 2.70 3.57 -10.46
C LEU A 91 1.55 2.85 -11.16
N GLY A 92 1.59 2.76 -12.48
CA GLY A 92 0.53 2.14 -13.28
C GLY A 92 1.10 1.33 -14.44
N TYR A 93 0.28 1.08 -15.45
CA TYR A 93 0.64 0.29 -16.64
C TYR A 93 1.81 0.88 -17.45
N TRP A 94 2.18 2.13 -17.20
CA TRP A 94 3.35 2.78 -17.82
C TRP A 94 4.69 2.33 -17.23
N CYS A 95 4.69 1.59 -16.11
CA CYS A 95 5.87 1.01 -15.51
C CYS A 95 6.23 -0.33 -16.18
N GLU A 96 7.49 -0.51 -16.59
CA GLU A 96 7.95 -1.77 -17.18
C GLU A 96 7.91 -2.94 -16.18
N ASP A 97 8.30 -2.68 -14.93
CA ASP A 97 8.19 -3.62 -13.81
C ASP A 97 7.67 -2.88 -12.57
N VAL A 98 6.35 -2.76 -12.49
CA VAL A 98 5.66 -2.03 -11.41
C VAL A 98 6.05 -2.55 -10.02
N TYR A 99 6.28 -3.86 -9.88
CA TYR A 99 6.63 -4.45 -8.60
C TYR A 99 8.05 -4.08 -8.19
N GLN A 100 9.01 -4.19 -9.11
CA GLN A 100 10.39 -3.80 -8.82
C GLN A 100 10.51 -2.31 -8.52
N GLU A 101 9.78 -1.47 -9.24
CA GLU A 101 9.75 -0.02 -9.03
C GLU A 101 9.12 0.33 -7.67
N ALA A 102 7.96 -0.24 -7.34
CA ALA A 102 7.31 -0.05 -6.05
C ALA A 102 8.23 -0.46 -4.88
N ILE A 103 8.86 -1.63 -4.96
CA ILE A 103 9.81 -2.11 -3.95
C ILE A 103 10.99 -1.15 -3.80
N THR A 104 11.50 -0.62 -4.91
CA THR A 104 12.63 0.32 -4.89
C THR A 104 12.25 1.60 -4.16
N ILE A 105 11.08 2.18 -4.47
CA ILE A 105 10.56 3.38 -3.79
C ILE A 105 10.36 3.13 -2.30
N ILE A 106 9.69 2.02 -1.95
CA ILE A 106 9.45 1.65 -0.55
C ILE A 106 10.77 1.55 0.23
N THR A 107 11.77 0.88 -0.35
CA THR A 107 13.01 0.56 0.39
C THR A 107 14.05 1.68 0.40
N HIS A 108 14.02 2.59 -0.57
CA HIS A 108 15.07 3.62 -0.73
C HIS A 108 14.56 5.06 -0.57
N GLN A 109 13.25 5.31 -0.65
CA GLN A 109 12.69 6.67 -0.63
C GLN A 109 11.67 6.88 0.51
N LEU A 110 10.82 5.89 0.79
CA LEU A 110 9.81 6.04 1.86
C LEU A 110 10.37 5.81 3.27
N LEU A 111 11.47 5.07 3.39
CA LEU A 111 12.10 4.72 4.67
C LEU A 111 13.18 5.71 5.13
N THR A 112 13.55 6.68 4.30
CA THR A 112 14.60 7.68 4.59
C THR A 112 14.01 8.87 5.32
#